data_AF-A0A9P0JSN7-F1
#
_entry.id   AF-A0A9P0JSN7-F1
#
_cell.length_a   1.000
_cell.length_b   1.000
_cell.length_c   1.000
_cell.angle_alpha   90.00
_cell.angle_beta   90.00
_cell.angle_gamma   90.00
#
_symmetry.space_group_name_H-M   'P 1'
#
loop_
_entity.id
_entity.type
_entity.pdbx_description
1 polymer ?
#
loop_
_entity_poly.entity_id
_entity_poly.type
_entity_poly.pdbx_seq_one_letter_code
_entity_poly.pdbx_strand_id
1 'polypeptide(L)'
;MDYTRLPFLKMTKVTTQVTKKPLSPFAKFQQLDKQNSLNTPPSTPGTPKSPGGRPLFKFTDPALSQSASTIKDRLLYWCRMKTKEYENVQLDNFSSSWADGLAFCALIHHFLPDAFDYHKLTPKDRRHNFELAFKVADEKADIFPLLDVDDMMATRKPDWKCVFTYVQSIYRRFKDEEI
;
A
#
# COMPACT_ATOMS: atom_id res chain seq x y z
N MET A 1 -7.50 27.39 -63.84
CA MET A 1 -8.48 28.17 -63.07
C MET A 1 -9.76 27.33 -63.11
N ASP A 2 -10.19 26.56 -62.12
CA ASP A 2 -9.94 26.58 -60.69
C ASP A 2 -10.15 25.20 -60.06
N TYR A 3 -9.53 25.03 -58.90
CA TYR A 3 -9.37 23.82 -58.11
C TYR A 3 -10.66 23.28 -57.50
N THR A 4 -10.79 21.96 -57.54
CA THR A 4 -11.71 21.11 -56.78
C THR A 4 -11.59 21.39 -55.27
N ARG A 5 -12.66 21.90 -54.65
CA ARG A 5 -12.71 22.20 -53.21
C ARG A 5 -13.25 20.98 -52.45
N LEU A 6 -12.34 20.17 -51.90
CA LEU A 6 -12.67 19.12 -50.92
C LEU A 6 -13.08 19.77 -49.58
N PRO A 7 -14.09 19.24 -48.85
CA PRO A 7 -14.36 19.67 -47.49
C PRO A 7 -13.27 19.16 -46.54
N PHE A 8 -12.52 20.09 -45.94
CA PHE A 8 -11.57 19.83 -44.87
C PHE A 8 -12.28 19.17 -43.67
N LEU A 9 -11.85 17.95 -43.35
CA LEU A 9 -12.18 17.24 -42.12
C LEU A 9 -11.64 18.09 -40.94
N LYS A 10 -12.53 18.61 -40.09
CA LYS A 10 -12.13 19.28 -38.85
C LYS A 10 -11.58 18.23 -37.89
N MET A 11 -10.26 18.15 -37.77
CA MET A 11 -9.60 17.41 -36.69
C MET A 11 -9.83 18.15 -35.37
N THR A 12 -10.78 17.68 -34.56
CA THR A 12 -10.90 18.05 -33.15
C THR A 12 -9.69 17.51 -32.39
N LYS A 13 -8.82 18.41 -31.91
CA LYS A 13 -7.85 18.09 -30.85
C LYS A 13 -8.64 17.68 -29.60
N VAL A 14 -8.64 16.39 -29.28
CA VAL A 14 -9.02 15.89 -27.97
C VAL A 14 -7.88 16.28 -27.03
N THR A 15 -8.07 17.38 -26.30
CA THR A 15 -7.25 17.70 -25.14
C THR A 15 -7.56 16.66 -24.07
N THR A 16 -6.65 15.69 -23.91
CA THR A 16 -6.61 14.81 -22.76
C THR A 16 -6.43 15.67 -21.50
N GLN A 17 -7.53 15.91 -20.80
CA GLN A 17 -7.47 16.44 -19.45
C GLN A 17 -6.81 15.37 -18.58
N VAL A 18 -5.57 15.64 -18.16
CA VAL A 18 -4.88 14.88 -17.11
C VAL A 18 -5.62 15.18 -15.81
N THR A 19 -6.67 14.41 -15.53
CA THR A 19 -7.30 14.38 -14.21
C THR A 19 -6.30 13.72 -13.27
N LYS A 20 -5.58 14.53 -12.49
CA LYS A 20 -4.77 14.04 -11.38
C LYS A 20 -5.71 13.25 -10.46
N LYS A 21 -5.55 11.92 -10.42
CA LYS A 21 -6.26 11.08 -9.47
C LYS A 21 -6.04 11.67 -8.07
N PRO A 22 -7.08 11.76 -7.21
CA PRO A 22 -6.89 12.25 -5.86
C PRO A 22 -5.84 11.37 -5.19
N LEU A 23 -4.77 12.00 -4.71
CA LEU A 23 -3.67 11.35 -4.02
C LEU A 23 -4.23 10.47 -2.90
N SER A 24 -3.76 9.22 -2.80
CA SER A 24 -4.08 8.36 -1.68
C SER A 24 -3.78 9.10 -0.36
N PRO A 25 -4.60 8.96 0.69
CA PRO A 25 -4.31 9.51 2.01
C PRO A 25 -2.89 9.21 2.50
N PHE A 26 -2.34 8.05 2.10
CA PHE A 26 -0.98 7.64 2.44
C PHE A 26 0.10 8.42 1.68
N ALA A 27 -0.10 8.71 0.39
CA ALA A 27 0.82 9.56 -0.38
C ALA A 27 0.92 10.95 0.26
N LYS A 28 -0.20 11.48 0.73
CA LYS A 28 -0.26 12.77 1.43
C LYS A 28 0.47 12.74 2.77
N PHE A 29 0.34 11.66 3.53
CA PHE A 29 1.06 11.48 4.80
C PHE A 29 2.58 11.41 4.60
N GLN A 30 3.04 10.60 3.64
CA GLN A 30 4.48 10.49 3.35
C GLN A 30 5.08 11.83 2.87
N GLN A 31 4.31 12.61 2.12
CA GLN A 31 4.77 13.91 1.63
C GLN A 31 4.93 14.93 2.78
N LEU A 32 4.06 14.88 3.79
CA LEU A 32 4.20 15.70 5.00
C LEU A 32 5.45 15.34 5.80
N ASP A 33 5.75 14.04 5.98
CA ASP A 33 6.96 13.59 6.68
C ASP A 33 8.26 13.97 5.93
N LYS A 34 8.26 13.83 4.59
CA LYS A 34 9.39 14.25 3.74
C LYS A 34 9.62 15.75 3.79
N GLN A 35 8.55 16.55 3.78
CA GLN A 35 8.65 18.02 3.85
C GLN A 35 9.16 18.51 5.22
N ASN A 36 8.92 17.76 6.28
CA ASN A 36 9.43 18.07 7.62
C ASN A 36 10.92 17.70 7.81
N SER A 37 11.49 16.87 6.92
CA SER A 37 12.88 16.38 7.01
C SER A 37 13.93 17.32 6.41
N LEU A 38 13.53 18.42 5.74
CA LEU A 38 14.45 19.37 5.08
C LEU A 38 14.81 20.60 5.93
N ASN A 39 14.28 20.73 7.15
CA ASN A 39 14.56 21.85 8.05
C ASN A 39 15.28 21.39 9.33
N THR A 40 16.54 21.00 9.25
CA THR A 40 17.42 20.88 10.43
C THR A 40 18.81 21.48 10.14
N PRO A 41 19.23 22.56 10.85
CA PRO A 41 20.63 22.96 10.91
C PRO A 41 21.39 22.10 11.94
N PRO A 42 22.71 21.88 11.79
CA PRO A 42 23.51 21.15 12.76
C PRO A 42 24.01 22.12 13.84
N SER A 43 23.73 21.84 15.11
CA SER A 43 24.57 22.18 16.29
C SER A 43 23.87 21.77 17.60
N THR A 44 24.51 20.93 18.41
CA THR A 44 24.30 20.90 19.87
C THR A 44 24.72 22.26 20.46
N PRO A 45 23.97 22.89 21.38
CA PRO A 45 24.19 22.65 22.83
C PRO A 45 22.99 22.94 23.77
N GLY A 46 23.03 22.35 24.97
CA GLY A 46 22.45 22.93 26.19
C GLY A 46 20.96 22.65 26.47
N THR A 47 20.68 21.88 27.52
CA THR A 47 19.36 21.78 28.14
C THR A 47 19.03 23.05 28.95
N PRO A 48 17.93 23.76 28.69
CA PRO A 48 17.40 24.74 29.63
C PRO A 48 16.63 24.01 30.73
N LYS A 49 17.08 24.10 31.98
CA LYS A 49 16.24 23.80 33.15
C LYS A 49 15.18 24.90 33.24
N SER A 50 13.91 24.53 33.04
CA SER A 50 12.77 25.34 33.47
C SER A 50 11.81 24.48 34.30
N PRO A 51 11.32 24.97 35.46
CA PRO A 51 10.58 24.18 36.43
C PRO A 51 9.07 24.19 36.11
N GLY A 52 8.43 23.03 36.29
CA GLY A 52 6.99 22.99 36.55
C GLY A 52 6.09 23.19 35.33
N GLY A 53 6.02 22.19 34.46
CA GLY A 53 4.94 22.07 33.47
C GLY A 53 5.05 20.72 32.78
N ARG A 54 4.26 19.74 33.20
CA ARG A 54 4.20 18.43 32.52
C ARG A 54 3.70 18.64 31.09
N PRO A 55 4.45 18.29 30.03
CA PRO A 55 3.82 18.10 28.73
C PRO A 55 2.93 16.86 28.81
N LEU A 56 1.64 17.11 28.64
CA LEU A 56 0.59 16.15 28.32
C LEU A 56 1.00 15.42 27.01
N PHE A 57 0.76 14.11 26.92
CA PHE A 57 1.12 13.18 25.83
C PHE A 57 2.55 12.58 25.88
N LYS A 58 2.71 11.50 26.67
CA LYS A 58 3.84 10.56 26.54
C LYS A 58 3.42 9.42 25.60
N PHE A 59 3.85 9.50 24.34
CA PHE A 59 3.61 8.48 23.30
C PHE A 59 4.43 7.18 23.47
N THR A 60 5.10 6.97 24.60
CA THR A 60 6.05 5.87 24.80
C THR A 60 5.60 4.93 25.93
N ASP A 61 4.34 4.50 25.92
CA ASP A 61 3.92 3.44 26.83
C ASP A 61 4.51 2.08 26.33
N PRO A 62 5.44 1.47 27.08
CA PRO A 62 6.05 0.21 26.68
C PRO A 62 5.05 -0.96 26.60
N ALA A 63 3.94 -0.92 27.37
CA ALA A 63 2.90 -1.94 27.30
C ALA A 63 2.12 -1.86 25.97
N LEU A 64 1.86 -0.65 25.48
CA LEU A 64 1.26 -0.45 24.15
C LEU A 64 2.21 -0.93 23.04
N SER A 65 3.50 -0.65 23.15
CA SER A 65 4.50 -1.14 22.19
C SER A 65 4.58 -2.67 22.14
N GLN A 66 4.54 -3.34 23.29
CA GLN A 66 4.56 -4.80 23.39
C GLN A 66 3.25 -5.44 22.88
N SER A 67 2.11 -4.79 23.09
CA SER A 67 0.83 -5.23 22.53
C SER A 67 0.82 -5.12 21.00
N ALA A 68 1.40 -4.04 20.45
CA ALA A 68 1.45 -3.79 19.02
C ALA A 68 2.39 -4.76 18.28
N SER A 69 3.53 -5.15 18.86
CA SER A 69 4.37 -6.22 18.29
C SER A 69 3.62 -7.55 18.27
N THR A 70 2.97 -7.91 19.37
CA THR A 70 2.16 -9.13 19.45
C THR A 70 1.04 -9.18 18.40
N ILE A 71 0.37 -8.06 18.13
CA ILE A 71 -0.69 -7.98 17.11
C ILE A 71 -0.10 -8.15 15.70
N LYS A 72 1.03 -7.49 15.40
CA LYS A 72 1.71 -7.63 14.11
C LYS A 72 2.12 -9.07 13.85
N ASP A 73 2.69 -9.73 14.86
CA ASP A 73 3.16 -11.11 14.73
C ASP A 73 2.00 -12.07 14.50
N ARG A 74 0.86 -11.88 15.20
CA ARG A 74 -0.36 -12.67 14.97
C ARG A 74 -0.92 -12.48 13.57
N LEU A 75 -0.97 -11.23 13.08
CA LEU A 75 -1.45 -10.95 11.74
C LEU A 75 -0.52 -11.57 10.68
N LEU A 76 0.79 -11.44 10.87
CA LEU A 76 1.78 -12.01 9.95
C LEU A 76 1.68 -13.54 9.94
N TYR A 77 1.50 -14.15 11.11
CA TYR A 77 1.26 -15.58 11.25
C TYR A 77 -0.01 -16.02 10.51
N TRP A 78 -1.11 -15.28 10.65
CA TRP A 78 -2.34 -15.55 9.91
C TRP A 78 -2.12 -15.49 8.40
N CYS A 79 -1.42 -14.46 7.90
CA CYS A 79 -1.11 -14.37 6.47
C CYS A 79 -0.29 -15.60 6.01
N ARG A 80 0.75 -15.99 6.75
CA ARG A 80 1.55 -17.20 6.46
C ARG A 80 0.68 -18.45 6.38
N MET A 81 -0.26 -18.61 7.31
CA MET A 81 -1.13 -19.79 7.32
C MET A 81 -2.05 -19.85 6.10
N LYS A 82 -2.52 -18.71 5.63
CA LYS A 82 -3.39 -18.61 4.45
C LYS A 82 -2.60 -18.73 3.13
N THR A 83 -1.32 -18.38 3.12
CA THR A 83 -0.48 -18.45 1.92
C THR A 83 0.54 -19.59 1.91
N LYS A 84 0.46 -20.56 2.84
CA LYS A 84 1.48 -21.61 3.00
C LYS A 84 1.67 -22.51 1.77
N GLU A 85 0.63 -22.70 0.97
CA GLU A 85 0.65 -23.57 -0.22
C GLU A 85 1.06 -22.81 -1.50
N TYR A 86 1.34 -21.50 -1.40
CA TYR A 86 1.66 -20.67 -2.56
C TYR A 86 3.16 -20.57 -2.78
N GLU A 87 3.58 -20.89 -4.01
CA GLU A 87 4.98 -20.72 -4.40
C GLU A 87 5.38 -19.24 -4.47
N ASN A 88 6.66 -19.00 -4.21
CA ASN A 88 7.28 -17.67 -4.25
C ASN A 88 6.71 -16.66 -3.23
N VAL A 89 6.02 -17.13 -2.18
CA VAL A 89 5.52 -16.27 -1.09
C VAL A 89 6.21 -16.61 0.21
N GLN A 90 7.06 -15.68 0.68
CA GLN A 90 7.68 -15.76 2.00
C GLN A 90 7.45 -14.46 2.79
N LEU A 91 6.58 -14.56 3.80
CA LEU A 91 6.12 -13.42 4.57
C LEU A 91 6.90 -13.28 5.88
N ASP A 92 7.93 -12.44 5.93
CA ASP A 92 8.73 -12.22 7.15
C ASP A 92 8.50 -10.84 7.78
N ASN A 93 7.84 -9.95 7.06
CA ASN A 93 7.56 -8.60 7.50
C ASN A 93 6.38 -8.02 6.70
N PHE A 94 5.97 -6.80 7.03
CA PHE A 94 4.98 -6.02 6.27
C PHE A 94 5.64 -5.03 5.28
N SER A 95 6.85 -5.29 4.80
CA SER A 95 7.55 -4.39 3.87
C SER A 95 8.04 -5.17 2.64
N SER A 96 9.31 -5.58 2.62
CA SER A 96 9.94 -6.21 1.46
C SER A 96 9.27 -7.50 1.02
N SER A 97 8.69 -8.28 1.95
CA SER A 97 7.95 -9.50 1.64
C SER A 97 6.68 -9.28 0.80
N TRP A 98 6.22 -8.02 0.69
CA TRP A 98 5.03 -7.64 -0.06
C TRP A 98 5.37 -6.83 -1.32
N ALA A 99 6.67 -6.60 -1.58
CA ALA A 99 7.11 -5.63 -2.57
C ALA A 99 6.93 -6.09 -4.02
N ASP A 100 6.73 -7.38 -4.27
CA ASP A 100 6.48 -7.94 -5.61
C ASP A 100 4.99 -8.16 -5.91
N GLY A 101 4.12 -7.90 -4.94
CA GLY A 101 2.67 -8.05 -5.08
C GLY A 101 2.14 -9.48 -4.97
N LEU A 102 2.99 -10.51 -5.01
CA LEU A 102 2.55 -11.91 -4.98
C LEU A 102 1.89 -12.27 -3.66
N ALA A 103 2.42 -11.75 -2.55
CA ALA A 103 1.81 -11.91 -1.23
C ALA A 103 0.34 -11.44 -1.18
N PHE A 104 0.02 -10.32 -1.83
CA PHE A 104 -1.36 -9.83 -1.92
C PHE A 104 -2.20 -10.75 -2.81
N CYS A 105 -1.67 -11.15 -3.98
CA CYS A 105 -2.37 -12.08 -4.87
C CYS A 105 -2.67 -13.41 -4.17
N ALA A 106 -1.70 -14.02 -3.50
CA ALA A 106 -1.86 -15.30 -2.80
C ALA A 106 -2.91 -15.20 -1.70
N LEU A 107 -2.87 -14.13 -0.91
CA LEU A 107 -3.82 -13.94 0.18
C LEU A 107 -5.25 -13.77 -0.33
N ILE A 108 -5.46 -12.99 -1.40
CA ILE A 108 -6.79 -12.81 -2.00
C ILE A 108 -7.26 -14.09 -2.69
N HIS A 109 -6.38 -14.77 -3.44
CA HIS A 109 -6.68 -16.02 -4.13
C HIS A 109 -7.04 -17.15 -3.16
N HIS A 110 -6.50 -17.16 -1.94
CA HIS A 110 -6.87 -18.15 -0.93
C HIS A 110 -8.37 -18.12 -0.59
N PHE A 111 -8.96 -16.93 -0.48
CA PHE A 111 -10.38 -16.77 -0.18
C PHE A 111 -11.25 -16.73 -1.46
N LEU A 112 -10.66 -16.31 -2.58
CA LEU A 112 -11.34 -16.17 -3.87
C LEU A 112 -10.56 -16.93 -4.97
N PRO A 113 -10.50 -18.27 -4.92
CA PRO A 113 -9.70 -19.07 -5.85
C PRO A 113 -10.17 -18.94 -7.30
N ASP A 114 -11.46 -18.69 -7.52
CA ASP A 114 -12.02 -18.51 -8.86
C ASP A 114 -11.79 -17.10 -9.43
N ALA A 115 -11.06 -16.22 -8.71
CA ALA A 115 -10.93 -14.85 -9.14
C ALA A 115 -9.91 -14.62 -10.26
N PHE A 116 -8.82 -15.38 -10.24
CA PHE A 116 -7.74 -15.35 -11.23
C PHE A 116 -6.84 -16.58 -11.04
N ASP A 117 -5.99 -16.87 -12.00
CA ASP A 117 -5.05 -18.00 -11.92
C ASP A 117 -3.72 -17.56 -11.31
N TYR A 118 -3.46 -17.92 -10.05
CA TYR A 118 -2.22 -17.56 -9.36
C TYR A 118 -0.97 -18.14 -10.02
N HIS A 119 -1.03 -19.35 -10.59
CA HIS A 119 0.15 -20.05 -11.11
C HIS A 119 0.76 -19.37 -12.34
N LYS A 120 0.01 -18.47 -12.99
CA LYS A 120 0.51 -17.64 -14.10
C LYS A 120 1.26 -16.40 -13.64
N LEU A 121 1.22 -16.07 -12.35
CA LEU A 121 1.86 -14.87 -11.81
C LEU A 121 3.35 -15.10 -11.58
N THR A 122 4.13 -14.03 -11.71
CA THR A 122 5.59 -14.06 -11.52
C THR A 122 6.04 -12.87 -10.68
N PRO A 123 7.07 -13.01 -9.83
CA PRO A 123 7.56 -11.90 -9.00
C PRO A 123 8.20 -10.75 -9.83
N LYS A 124 8.46 -10.98 -11.11
CA LYS A 124 8.99 -9.97 -12.04
C LYS A 124 7.92 -8.93 -12.42
N ASP A 125 6.66 -9.34 -12.52
CA ASP A 125 5.56 -8.51 -13.03
C ASP A 125 4.82 -7.80 -11.89
N ARG A 126 5.57 -7.12 -11.02
CA ARG A 126 5.04 -6.53 -9.77
C ARG A 126 3.83 -5.63 -9.99
N ARG A 127 3.88 -4.76 -11.01
CA ARG A 127 2.82 -3.79 -11.28
C ARG A 127 1.52 -4.52 -11.59
N HIS A 128 1.58 -5.54 -12.44
CA HIS A 128 0.45 -6.40 -12.74
C HIS A 128 -0.08 -7.08 -11.49
N ASN A 129 0.81 -7.63 -10.64
CA ASN A 129 0.41 -8.29 -9.40
C ASN A 129 -0.35 -7.33 -8.46
N PHE A 130 0.16 -6.10 -8.26
CA PHE A 130 -0.53 -5.10 -7.43
C PHE A 130 -1.88 -4.68 -8.01
N GLU A 131 -1.93 -4.36 -9.30
CA GLU A 131 -3.17 -3.96 -9.98
C GLU A 131 -4.22 -5.06 -9.89
N LEU A 132 -3.84 -6.31 -10.15
CA LEU A 132 -4.72 -7.46 -10.07
C LEU A 132 -5.25 -7.66 -8.65
N ALA A 133 -4.36 -7.71 -7.66
CA ALA A 133 -4.76 -7.96 -6.27
C ALA A 133 -5.70 -6.87 -5.74
N PHE A 134 -5.39 -5.60 -5.98
CA PHE A 134 -6.19 -4.48 -5.47
C PHE A 134 -7.52 -4.37 -6.20
N LYS A 135 -7.55 -4.58 -7.52
CA LYS A 135 -8.79 -4.61 -8.30
C LYS A 135 -9.72 -5.73 -7.83
N VAL A 136 -9.20 -6.94 -7.68
CA VAL A 136 -10.01 -8.09 -7.26
C VAL A 136 -10.51 -7.93 -5.82
N ALA A 137 -9.68 -7.41 -4.91
CA ALA A 137 -10.08 -7.15 -3.54
C ALA A 137 -11.22 -6.11 -3.46
N ASP A 138 -11.17 -5.06 -4.28
CA ASP A 138 -12.22 -4.05 -4.36
C ASP A 138 -13.50 -4.64 -4.97
N GLU A 139 -13.42 -5.19 -6.18
CA GLU A 139 -14.61 -5.64 -6.94
C GLU A 139 -15.31 -6.86 -6.34
N LYS A 140 -14.58 -7.79 -5.71
CA LYS A 140 -15.14 -9.07 -5.24
C LYS A 140 -15.29 -9.16 -3.72
N ALA A 141 -14.51 -8.40 -2.96
CA ALA A 141 -14.51 -8.46 -1.50
C ALA A 141 -14.91 -7.14 -0.83
N ASP A 142 -15.17 -6.08 -1.60
CA ASP A 142 -15.50 -4.72 -1.10
C ASP A 142 -14.40 -4.17 -0.17
N ILE A 143 -13.13 -4.49 -0.48
CA ILE A 143 -11.97 -4.00 0.26
C ILE A 143 -11.38 -2.82 -0.49
N PHE A 144 -11.62 -1.62 0.04
CA PHE A 144 -11.12 -0.38 -0.56
C PHE A 144 -9.59 -0.39 -0.73
N PRO A 145 -9.05 -0.04 -1.92
CA PRO A 145 -7.63 -0.07 -2.22
C PRO A 145 -6.90 1.10 -1.54
N LEU A 146 -6.40 0.87 -0.32
CA LEU A 146 -5.70 1.89 0.47
C LEU A 146 -4.31 2.24 -0.07
N LEU A 147 -3.71 1.33 -0.84
CA LEU A 147 -2.37 1.48 -1.41
C LEU A 147 -2.45 1.87 -2.88
N ASP A 148 -1.63 2.85 -3.27
CA ASP A 148 -1.46 3.21 -4.67
C ASP A 148 -0.37 2.34 -5.32
N VAL A 149 -0.63 1.87 -6.55
CA VAL A 149 0.31 1.02 -7.29
C VAL A 149 1.61 1.75 -7.60
N ASP A 150 1.56 3.04 -7.94
CA ASP A 150 2.76 3.83 -8.26
C ASP A 150 3.67 3.97 -7.03
N ASP A 151 3.09 4.21 -5.86
CA ASP A 151 3.84 4.30 -4.60
C ASP A 151 4.48 2.96 -4.22
N MET A 152 3.78 1.84 -4.44
CA MET A 152 4.30 0.50 -4.20
C MET A 152 5.40 0.12 -5.22
N MET A 153 5.32 0.64 -6.43
CA MET A 153 6.33 0.43 -7.47
C MET A 153 7.61 1.22 -7.23
N ALA A 154 7.51 2.41 -6.60
CA ALA A 154 8.61 3.34 -6.39
C ALA A 154 9.79 2.76 -5.57
N THR A 155 9.53 1.79 -4.70
CA THR A 155 10.55 1.15 -3.85
C THR A 155 10.33 -0.36 -3.71
N ARG A 156 11.41 -1.10 -3.45
CA ARG A 156 11.36 -2.53 -3.08
C ARG A 156 11.16 -2.75 -1.57
N LYS A 157 11.08 -1.67 -0.80
CA LYS A 157 10.82 -1.66 0.64
C LYS A 157 9.70 -0.67 0.92
N PRO A 158 8.44 -1.03 0.66
CA PRO A 158 7.29 -0.16 0.95
C PRO A 158 7.19 0.13 2.45
N ASP A 159 6.55 1.25 2.82
CA ASP A 159 6.35 1.58 4.24
C ASP A 159 5.50 0.50 4.92
N TRP A 160 6.06 -0.10 5.96
CA TRP A 160 5.44 -1.23 6.63
C TRP A 160 4.12 -0.90 7.31
N LYS A 161 3.88 0.35 7.72
CA LYS A 161 2.61 0.78 8.33
C LYS A 161 1.49 0.82 7.30
N CYS A 162 1.79 1.28 6.08
CA CYS A 162 0.81 1.34 5.00
C CYS A 162 0.37 -0.08 4.62
N VAL A 163 1.34 -0.97 4.38
CA VAL A 163 1.08 -2.38 4.08
C VAL A 163 0.34 -3.06 5.23
N PHE A 164 0.80 -2.88 6.47
CA PHE A 164 0.14 -3.45 7.65
C PHE A 164 -1.32 -3.00 7.76
N THR A 165 -1.60 -1.71 7.55
CA THR A 165 -2.97 -1.16 7.62
C THR A 165 -3.88 -1.77 6.55
N TYR A 166 -3.35 -1.96 5.34
CA TYR A 166 -4.11 -2.60 4.26
C TYR A 166 -4.30 -4.11 4.49
N VAL A 167 -3.30 -4.81 5.00
CA VAL A 167 -3.46 -6.22 5.38
C VAL A 167 -4.46 -6.37 6.53
N GLN A 168 -4.55 -5.41 7.45
CA GLN A 168 -5.60 -5.40 8.48
C GLN A 168 -7.00 -5.25 7.89
N SER A 169 -7.21 -4.48 6.81
CA SER A 169 -8.54 -4.43 6.16
C SER A 169 -8.89 -5.77 5.52
N ILE A 170 -7.93 -6.43 4.88
CA ILE A 170 -8.12 -7.79 4.33
C ILE A 170 -8.45 -8.78 5.45
N TYR A 171 -7.69 -8.76 6.54
CA TYR A 171 -7.96 -9.61 7.70
C TYR A 171 -9.34 -9.38 8.30
N ARG A 172 -9.75 -8.13 8.52
CA ARG A 172 -11.08 -7.84 9.07
C ARG A 172 -12.21 -8.39 8.19
N ARG A 173 -12.00 -8.40 6.87
CA ARG A 173 -12.97 -8.89 5.90
C ARG A 173 -13.07 -10.42 5.89
N PHE A 174 -11.95 -11.12 6.06
CA PHE A 174 -11.88 -12.58 5.88
C PHE A 174 -11.63 -13.39 7.16
N LYS A 175 -11.41 -12.75 8.32
CA LYS A 175 -11.09 -13.46 9.57
C LYS A 175 -12.17 -14.45 10.04
N ASP A 176 -13.41 -14.22 9.63
CA ASP A 176 -14.55 -15.06 10.00
C ASP A 176 -14.92 -16.06 8.88
N GLU A 177 -14.23 -16.01 7.74
CA GLU A 177 -14.36 -16.99 6.65
C GLU A 177 -13.40 -18.16 6.94
N GLU A 178 -13.85 -19.03 7.86
CA GLU A 178 -13.30 -20.38 7.99
C GLU A 178 -13.84 -21.23 6.84
N ILE A 179 -13.05 -21.34 5.77
CA ILE A 179 -13.22 -22.36 4.72
C ILE A 179 -12.03 -23.31 4.83
#